data_AF-R0JXL3-F1
#
_entry.id   AF-R0JXL3-F1
#
_cell.length_a   1.000
_cell.length_b   1.000
_cell.length_c   1.000
_cell.angle_alpha   90.00
_cell.angle_beta   90.00
_cell.angle_gamma   90.00
#
_symmetry.space_group_name_H-M   'P 1'
#
loop_
_entity.id
_entity.type
_entity.pdbx_description
1 polymer ?
#
loop_
_entity_poly.entity_id
_entity_poly.type
_entity_poly.pdbx_seq_one_letter_code
_entity_poly.pdbx_strand_id
1 'polypeptide(L)'
;MSIKTAVGKAGPQKIGKMVKFHAWLYDVASGFRQSAKWLYLKVNGSYIASANNTNEMFANWDVSKYDQIEMCFYPTNVIFDQQFDWQASLEICGVSRLASLIK
;
A
#
# COMPACT_ATOMS: atom_id res chain seq x y z
N MET A 1 24.88 -19.90 -36.11
CA MET A 1 24.40 -20.05 -34.72
C MET A 1 23.06 -19.33 -34.63
N SER A 2 21.95 -20.06 -34.50
CA SER A 2 20.59 -19.49 -34.61
C SER A 2 20.04 -19.23 -33.21
N ILE A 3 19.81 -17.96 -32.86
CA ILE A 3 19.23 -17.57 -31.58
C ILE A 3 17.70 -17.68 -31.72
N LYS A 4 17.12 -18.73 -31.14
CA LYS A 4 15.66 -18.84 -30.97
C LYS A 4 15.25 -17.93 -29.81
N THR A 5 14.63 -16.80 -30.13
CA THR A 5 13.97 -15.96 -29.12
C THR A 5 12.73 -16.70 -28.61
N ALA A 6 12.77 -17.13 -27.36
CA ALA A 6 11.61 -17.67 -26.68
C ALA A 6 10.60 -16.54 -26.46
N VAL A 7 9.55 -16.49 -27.28
CA VAL A 7 8.36 -15.69 -26.99
C VAL A 7 7.64 -16.41 -25.86
N GLY A 8 8.00 -16.07 -24.62
CA GLY A 8 7.22 -16.47 -23.46
C GLY A 8 5.80 -15.98 -23.65
N LYS A 9 4.83 -16.90 -23.70
CA LYS A 9 3.42 -16.54 -23.57
C LYS A 9 3.28 -15.80 -22.25
N ALA A 10 3.11 -14.48 -22.30
CA ALA A 10 2.63 -13.74 -21.15
C ALA A 10 1.28 -14.37 -20.77
N GLY A 11 1.28 -15.17 -19.70
CA GLY A 11 0.06 -15.62 -19.08
C GLY A 11 -0.81 -14.40 -18.73
N PRO A 12 -2.12 -14.58 -18.49
CA PRO A 12 -2.99 -13.48 -18.15
C PRO A 12 -2.37 -12.69 -16.99
N GLN A 13 -1.88 -11.48 -17.28
CA GLN A 13 -1.57 -10.50 -16.25
C GLN A 13 -2.88 -10.27 -15.53
N LYS A 14 -3.00 -10.78 -14.29
CA LYS A 14 -4.04 -10.34 -13.39
C LYS A 14 -3.85 -8.83 -13.29
N ILE A 15 -4.78 -8.07 -13.87
CA ILE A 15 -4.89 -6.64 -13.61
C ILE A 15 -5.45 -6.57 -12.18
N GLY A 16 -4.59 -6.86 -11.21
CA GLY A 16 -4.88 -6.66 -9.79
C GLY A 16 -5.06 -5.17 -9.61
N LYS A 17 -6.16 -4.77 -8.98
CA LYS A 17 -6.35 -3.38 -8.61
C LYS A 17 -5.46 -3.15 -7.40
N MET A 18 -4.26 -2.60 -7.62
CA MET A 18 -3.40 -2.24 -6.51
C MET A 18 -4.08 -1.15 -5.71
N VAL A 19 -4.22 -1.34 -4.40
CA VAL A 19 -4.68 -0.30 -3.50
C VAL A 19 -3.49 0.25 -2.76
N LYS A 20 -3.31 1.57 -2.85
CA LYS A 20 -2.35 2.33 -2.09
C LYS A 20 -2.97 2.74 -0.77
N PHE A 21 -2.44 2.21 0.30
CA PHE A 21 -2.78 2.62 1.65
C PHE A 21 -1.87 3.76 2.08
N HIS A 22 -2.45 4.73 2.77
CA HIS A 22 -1.71 5.83 3.35
C HIS A 22 -2.27 6.12 4.74
N ALA A 23 -1.42 6.05 5.76
CA ALA A 23 -1.81 6.25 7.15
C ALA A 23 -0.98 7.38 7.77
N TRP A 24 -1.59 8.12 8.68
CA TRP A 24 -0.92 9.13 9.47
C TRP A 24 -1.37 9.14 10.92
N LEU A 25 -0.46 9.59 11.78
CA LEU A 25 -0.70 9.78 13.20
C LEU A 25 -0.43 11.23 13.58
N TYR A 26 -1.28 11.82 14.40
CA TYR A 26 -1.12 13.19 14.88
C TYR A 26 -1.60 13.35 16.32
N ASP A 27 -1.00 14.33 17.00
CA ASP A 27 -1.46 14.81 18.31
C ASP A 27 -2.66 15.73 18.10
N VAL A 28 -3.75 15.47 18.83
CA VAL A 28 -4.99 16.24 18.72
C VAL A 28 -4.82 17.68 19.21
N ALA A 29 -3.98 17.90 20.22
CA ALA A 29 -3.80 19.22 20.82
C ALA A 29 -3.02 20.17 19.90
N SER A 30 -1.89 19.69 19.34
CA SER A 30 -1.04 20.51 18.48
C SER A 30 -1.33 20.38 16.98
N GLY A 31 -2.03 19.31 16.56
CA GLY A 31 -2.22 18.97 15.15
C GLY A 31 -0.95 18.46 14.45
N PHE A 32 0.19 18.36 15.14
CA PHE A 32 1.44 17.92 14.53
C PHE A 32 1.50 16.40 14.34
N ARG A 33 2.17 15.98 13.26
CA ARG A 33 2.44 14.57 12.97
C ARG A 33 3.28 13.95 14.09
N GLN A 34 2.84 12.81 14.58
CA GLN A 34 3.52 12.04 15.62
C GLN A 34 4.04 10.73 15.04
N SER A 35 5.19 10.28 15.53
CA SER A 35 5.72 8.98 15.13
C SER A 35 5.04 7.85 15.91
N ALA A 36 4.54 6.85 15.20
CA ALA A 36 4.15 5.58 15.79
C ALA A 36 5.38 4.70 15.98
N LYS A 37 5.39 3.91 17.06
CA LYS A 37 6.39 2.85 17.25
C LYS A 37 6.22 1.79 16.17
N TRP A 38 4.97 1.47 15.86
CA TRP A 38 4.59 0.58 14.78
C TRP A 38 3.35 1.09 14.05
N LEU A 39 3.38 1.10 12.73
CA LEU A 39 2.21 1.10 11.86
C LEU A 39 2.14 -0.26 11.19
N TYR A 40 0.94 -0.85 11.09
CA TYR A 40 0.79 -2.11 10.37
C TYR A 40 -0.55 -2.22 9.65
N LEU A 41 -0.51 -2.90 8.51
CA LEU A 41 -1.63 -3.22 7.65
C LEU A 41 -1.86 -4.74 7.69
N LYS A 42 -3.10 -5.14 7.94
CA LYS A 42 -3.56 -6.51 7.75
C LYS A 42 -4.62 -6.61 6.67
N VAL A 43 -4.59 -7.72 5.96
CA VAL A 43 -5.63 -8.13 5.02
C VAL A 43 -6.06 -9.55 5.39
N ASN A 44 -7.34 -9.77 5.66
CA ASN A 44 -7.90 -11.04 6.10
C ASN A 44 -7.13 -11.64 7.31
N GLY A 45 -6.81 -10.78 8.29
CA GLY A 45 -6.06 -11.14 9.50
C GLY A 45 -4.54 -11.32 9.33
N SER A 46 -4.02 -11.35 8.10
CA SER A 46 -2.59 -11.53 7.82
C SER A 46 -1.86 -10.20 7.73
N TYR A 47 -0.67 -10.09 8.36
CA TYR A 47 0.18 -8.90 8.24
C TYR A 47 0.78 -8.80 6.84
N ILE A 48 0.51 -7.70 6.15
CA ILE A 48 0.96 -7.47 4.77
C ILE A 48 2.08 -6.43 4.71
N ALA A 49 1.98 -5.39 5.54
CA ALA A 49 3.00 -4.35 5.64
C ALA A 49 3.10 -3.86 7.08
N SER A 50 4.31 -3.43 7.46
CA SER A 50 4.55 -2.75 8.73
C SER A 50 5.70 -1.77 8.59
N ALA A 51 5.63 -0.68 9.34
CA ALA A 51 6.70 0.30 9.44
C ALA A 51 6.93 0.65 10.92
N ASN A 52 8.19 0.93 11.28
CA ASN A 52 8.60 1.21 12.65
C ASN A 52 9.11 2.65 12.75
N ASN A 53 8.85 3.31 13.88
CA ASN A 53 9.29 4.67 14.18
C ASN A 53 9.00 5.66 13.04
N THR A 54 7.78 5.60 12.52
CA THR A 54 7.33 6.43 11.40
C THR A 54 6.01 7.10 11.73
N ASN A 55 5.78 8.27 11.16
CA ASN A 55 4.52 8.99 11.20
C ASN A 55 3.65 8.75 9.95
N GLU A 56 4.18 7.99 8.98
CA GLU A 56 3.58 7.75 7.67
C GLU A 56 3.91 6.33 7.17
N MET A 57 2.94 5.66 6.52
CA MET A 57 3.18 4.37 5.88
C MET A 57 2.44 4.28 4.54
N PHE A 58 3.14 3.71 3.54
CA PHE A 58 2.58 3.35 2.25
C PHE A 58 2.65 1.84 2.03
N ALA A 59 1.57 1.27 1.51
CA ALA A 59 1.54 -0.13 1.11
C ALA A 59 0.69 -0.29 -0.14
N ASN A 60 1.16 -1.13 -1.08
CA ASN A 60 0.43 -1.51 -2.28
C ASN A 60 0.06 -3.00 -2.18
N TRP A 61 -1.23 -3.31 -2.27
CA TRP A 61 -1.71 -4.70 -2.21
C TRP A 61 -2.89 -4.93 -3.16
N ASP A 62 -2.98 -6.16 -3.69
CA ASP A 62 -4.14 -6.60 -4.46
C ASP A 62 -5.25 -6.98 -3.49
N VAL A 63 -6.32 -6.18 -3.45
CA VAL A 63 -7.47 -6.40 -2.56
C VAL A 63 -8.72 -6.74 -3.35
N SER A 64 -9.44 -7.74 -2.88
CA SER A 64 -10.74 -8.14 -3.39
C SER A 64 -11.88 -7.40 -2.68
N LYS A 65 -13.09 -7.45 -3.26
CA LYS A 65 -14.30 -6.87 -2.66
C LYS A 65 -14.62 -7.44 -1.26
N TYR A 66 -14.17 -8.65 -0.97
CA TYR A 66 -14.50 -9.37 0.26
C TYR A 66 -13.36 -9.36 1.27
N ASP A 67 -12.26 -8.68 0.96
CA ASP A 67 -11.13 -8.63 1.87
C ASP A 67 -11.42 -7.69 3.04
N GLN A 68 -11.15 -8.18 4.24
CA GLN A 68 -11.17 -7.35 5.44
C GLN A 68 -9.82 -6.65 5.58
N ILE A 69 -9.85 -5.33 5.61
CA ILE A 69 -8.67 -4.48 5.74
C ILE A 69 -8.64 -3.89 7.15
N GLU A 70 -7.51 -4.05 7.83
CA GLU A 70 -7.28 -3.45 9.14
C GLU A 70 -5.98 -2.65 9.10
N MET A 71 -6.07 -1.38 9.49
CA MET A 71 -4.92 -0.52 9.69
C MET A 71 -4.86 -0.13 11.17
N CYS A 72 -3.70 -0.34 11.79
CA CYS A 72 -3.53 -0.04 13.21
C CYS A 72 -2.16 0.57 13.47
N PHE A 73 -2.04 1.19 14.64
CA PHE A 73 -0.79 1.76 15.12
C PHE A 73 -0.53 1.37 16.58
N TYR A 74 0.75 1.39 16.94
CA TYR A 74 1.20 1.38 18.33
C TYR A 74 1.94 2.70 18.59
N PRO A 75 1.50 3.52 19.55
CA PRO A 75 2.10 4.82 19.82
C PRO A 75 3.52 4.70 20.37
N THR A 76 4.39 5.69 20.10
CA THR A 76 5.68 5.83 20.81
C THR A 76 5.52 6.46 22.20
N ASN A 77 4.53 7.34 22.35
CA ASN A 77 4.26 8.11 23.55
C ASN A 77 2.74 8.23 23.71
N VAL A 78 2.22 8.07 24.93
CA VAL A 78 0.78 8.12 25.27
C VAL A 78 0.42 9.34 26.12
N ILE A 79 1.32 10.31 26.24
CA ILE A 79 1.11 11.52 27.05
C ILE A 79 0.05 12.44 26.44
N PHE A 80 -0.17 12.37 25.13
CA PHE A 80 -1.16 13.18 24.41
C PHE A 80 -2.22 12.31 23.75
N ASP A 81 -3.42 12.85 23.62
CA ASP A 81 -4.47 12.25 22.80
C ASP A 81 -4.01 12.20 21.36
N GLN A 82 -4.07 11.01 20.77
CA GLN A 82 -3.64 10.77 19.40
C GLN A 82 -4.81 10.40 18.54
N GLN A 83 -4.79 10.93 17.32
CA GLN A 83 -5.74 10.56 16.30
C GLN A 83 -5.02 9.88 15.15
N PHE A 84 -5.62 8.78 14.73
CA PHE A 84 -5.15 7.96 13.64
C PHE A 84 -6.11 8.10 12.46
N ASP A 85 -5.57 8.50 11.32
CA ASP A 85 -6.31 8.63 10.08
C ASP A 85 -5.61 7.84 8.97
N TRP A 86 -6.40 7.25 8.09
CA TRP A 86 -5.87 6.49 6.97
C TRP A 86 -6.83 6.51 5.78
N GLN A 87 -6.25 6.43 4.60
CA GLN A 87 -6.95 6.37 3.33
C GLN A 87 -6.47 5.18 2.50
N ALA A 88 -7.35 4.70 1.64
CA ALA A 88 -7.06 3.71 0.62
C ALA A 88 -7.50 4.25 -0.74
N SER A 89 -6.59 4.28 -1.70
CA SER A 89 -6.88 4.71 -3.07
C SER A 89 -6.53 3.62 -4.06
N LEU A 90 -7.38 3.45 -5.07
CA LEU A 90 -7.12 2.54 -6.18
C LEU A 90 -6.02 3.14 -7.07
N GLU A 91 -4.90 2.45 -7.15
CA GLU A 91 -3.87 2.73 -8.13
C GLU A 91 -4.21 1.95 -9.41
N ILE A 92 -4.74 2.67 -10.41
CA ILE A 92 -4.88 2.10 -11.75
C ILE A 92 -3.48 2.07 -12.34
N CYS A 93 -2.78 0.94 -12.23
CA CYS A 93 -1.62 0.66 -13.07
C CYS A 93 -2.10 0.50 -14.52
N GLY A 94 -2.21 1.64 -15.21
CA GLY A 94 -2.33 1.67 -16.65
C GLY A 94 -1.08 1.02 -17.23
N VAL A 95 -1.24 -0.09 -17.93
CA VAL A 95 -0.18 -0.62 -18.79
C VAL A 95 0.05 0.45 -19.85
N SER A 96 1.07 1.29 -19.68
CA SER A 96 1.69 2.00 -20.79
C SER A 96 2.35 0.94 -21.66
N ARG A 97 1.53 0.21 -22.43
CA ARG A 97 2.01 -0.39 -23.65
C ARG A 97 2.54 0.78 -24.45
N LEU A 98 3.86 0.87 -24.52
CA LEU A 98 4.56 1.47 -25.64
C LEU A 98 3.88 0.92 -26.90
N ALA A 99 2.92 1.67 -27.43
CA ALA A 99 2.44 1.50 -28.78
C ALA A 99 3.57 1.98 -29.69
N SER A 100 4.61 1.15 -29.80
CA SER A 100 5.43 1.13 -31.00
C SER A 100 4.56 0.49 -32.08
N LEU A 101 3.78 1.34 -32.75
CA LEU A 101 2.94 1.08 -33.90
C LEU A 101 2.73 2.50 -34.47
N ILE A 102 3.32 2.93 -35.58
CA ILE A 102 3.44 2.31 -36.90
C ILE A 102 4.62 2.99 -37.65
N LYS A 103 5.17 2.26 -38.62
CA LYS A 103 6.20 2.62 -39.61
C LYS A 103 6.12 4.04 -40.18
#